data_AF-A0A4Q5WTJ3-F1
#
_entry.id   AF-A0A4Q5WTJ3-F1
#
_cell.length_a   1.000
_cell.length_b   1.000
_cell.length_c   1.000
_cell.angle_alpha   90.00
_cell.angle_beta   90.00
_cell.angle_gamma   90.00
#
_symmetry.space_group_name_H-M   'P 1'
#
loop_
_entity.id
_entity.type
_entity.pdbx_description
1 polymer ?
#
loop_
_entity_poly.entity_id
_entity_poly.type
_entity_poly.pdbx_seq_one_letter_code
_entity_poly.pdbx_strand_id
1 'polypeptide(L)' 'MLHQLTRYDMGVLKQLAEYLYLRKPDPDRPKTQWVRYMHGINRISILVFLLCLIILAVKLIVRR' A
#
# COMPACT_ATOMS: atom_id res chain seq x y z
N MET A 1 -9.06 3.38 28.37
CA MET A 1 -9.94 3.84 27.28
C MET A 1 -9.32 5.00 26.51
N LEU A 2 -8.92 6.12 27.14
CA LEU A 2 -8.15 7.20 26.48
C LEU A 2 -6.80 6.73 25.88
N HIS A 3 -6.18 5.71 26.46
CA HIS A 3 -4.88 5.19 26.02
C HIS A 3 -4.92 4.27 24.78
N GLN A 4 -6.11 3.95 24.26
CA GLN A 4 -6.27 3.24 22.98
C GLN A 4 -6.51 4.19 21.80
N LEU A 5 -6.92 5.43 22.07
CA LEU A 5 -7.14 6.46 21.05
C LEU A 5 -5.82 7.07 20.54
N THR A 6 -4.72 6.91 21.26
CA THR A 6 -3.36 7.40 20.91
C THR A 6 -2.44 6.35 20.28
N ARG A 7 -2.91 5.10 20.08
CA ARG A 7 -2.06 3.96 19.64
C ARG A 7 -2.16 3.61 18.16
N TYR A 8 -2.91 4.38 17.37
CA TYR A 8 -3.00 4.23 15.91
C TYR A 8 -2.30 5.37 15.18
N ASP A 9 -1.07 5.70 15.57
CA ASP A 9 -0.14 6.39 14.68
C ASP A 9 0.25 5.42 13.55
N MET A 10 -0.62 5.33 12.53
CA MET A 10 -0.32 4.71 11.25
C MET A 10 0.60 5.66 10.49
N GLY A 11 1.84 5.78 10.96
CA GLY A 11 2.83 6.62 10.30
C GLY A 11 2.93 6.21 8.83
N VAL A 12 2.76 7.15 7.91
CA VAL A 12 2.78 6.91 6.46
C VAL A 12 4.05 6.14 6.06
N LEU A 13 5.18 6.46 6.69
CA LEU A 13 6.46 5.75 6.49
C LEU A 13 6.41 4.28 6.92
N LYS A 14 5.72 3.96 8.02
CA LYS A 14 5.56 2.58 8.51
C LYS A 14 4.66 1.78 7.56
N GLN A 15 3.58 2.38 7.06
CA GLN A 15 2.74 1.76 6.04
C GLN A 15 3.49 1.53 4.72
N LEU A 16 4.27 2.50 4.27
CA LEU A 16 5.11 2.36 3.07
C LEU A 16 6.17 1.25 3.26
N ALA A 17 6.81 1.17 4.43
CA ALA A 17 7.80 0.12 4.73
C ALA A 17 7.18 -1.28 4.79
N GLU A 18 5.99 -1.43 5.38
CA GLU A 18 5.25 -2.70 5.36
C GLU A 18 4.79 -3.07 3.95
N TYR A 19 4.45 -2.07 3.13
CA TYR A 19 3.95 -2.28 1.78
C TYR A 19 5.06 -2.64 0.78
N LEU A 20 6.26 -2.06 0.92
CA LEU A 20 7.47 -2.43 0.19
C LEU A 20 8.11 -3.73 0.73
N TYR A 21 7.44 -4.45 1.65
CA TYR A 21 7.96 -5.64 2.33
C TYR A 21 9.30 -5.44 3.08
N LEU A 22 9.70 -4.19 3.32
CA LEU A 22 10.91 -3.85 4.08
C LEU A 22 10.79 -4.22 5.55
N ARG A 23 9.55 -4.42 6.02
CA ARG A 23 9.24 -4.74 7.41
C ARG A 23 8.22 -5.87 7.48
N LYS A 24 8.48 -6.85 8.36
CA LYS A 24 7.50 -7.90 8.65
C LYS A 24 6.24 -7.27 9.27
N PRO A 25 5.04 -7.68 8.83
CA PRO A 25 3.81 -7.15 9.38
C PRO A 25 3.71 -7.46 10.89
N ASP A 26 3.19 -6.50 11.66
CA ASP A 26 3.08 -6.63 13.12
C ASP A 26 2.33 -7.93 13.50
N PRO A 27 2.86 -8.75 14.43
CA PRO A 27 2.27 -10.04 14.80
C PRO A 27 0.92 -9.92 15.52
N ASP A 28 0.69 -8.78 16.18
CA ASP A 28 -0.56 -8.46 16.90
C ASP A 28 -1.66 -7.91 15.99
N ARG A 29 -1.43 -7.83 14.68
CA ARG A 29 -2.43 -7.28 13.76
C ARG A 29 -3.66 -8.20 13.70
N PRO A 30 -4.88 -7.63 13.60
CA PRO A 30 -6.09 -8.43 13.45
C PRO A 30 -6.00 -9.26 12.16
N LYS A 31 -6.04 -10.60 12.31
CA LYS A 31 -5.99 -11.56 11.20
C LYS A 31 -7.36 -11.73 10.54
N THR A 32 -8.04 -10.62 10.24
CA THR A 32 -9.35 -10.64 9.59
C THR A 32 -9.20 -10.64 8.07
N GLN A 33 -10.19 -11.19 7.36
CA GLN A 33 -10.20 -11.17 5.89
C GLN A 33 -10.19 -9.75 5.34
N TRP A 34 -10.81 -8.79 6.05
CA TRP A 34 -10.84 -7.36 5.70
C TRP A 34 -9.45 -6.74 5.59
N VAL A 35 -8.52 -7.06 6.49
CA VAL A 35 -7.14 -6.56 6.43
C VAL A 35 -6.40 -7.12 5.22
N ARG A 36 -6.67 -8.37 4.83
CA ARG A 36 -6.12 -8.96 3.60
C ARG A 36 -6.65 -8.27 2.36
N TYR A 37 -7.94 -7.91 2.33
CA TYR A 37 -8.55 -7.16 1.24
C TYR A 37 -7.99 -5.74 1.13
N MET A 38 -7.83 -5.02 2.25
CA MET A 38 -7.21 -3.68 2.24
C MET A 38 -5.81 -3.70 1.62
N HIS A 39 -4.99 -4.69 1.98
CA HIS A 39 -3.66 -4.82 1.42
C HIS A 39 -3.67 -5.29 -0.05
N GLY A 40 -4.65 -6.11 -0.44
CA GLY A 40 -4.87 -6.52 -1.83
C GLY A 40 -5.23 -5.33 -2.74
N ILE A 41 -6.16 -4.48 -2.31
CA ILE A 41 -6.55 -3.26 -3.03
C ILE A 41 -5.33 -2.35 -3.23
N ASN A 42 -4.50 -2.18 -2.20
CA ASN A 42 -3.28 -1.38 -2.33
C ASN A 42 -2.29 -1.98 -3.35
N ARG A 43 -2.17 -3.31 -3.46
CA ARG A 43 -1.33 -3.95 -4.50
C ARG A 43 -1.87 -3.70 -5.91
N ILE A 44 -3.18 -3.78 -6.07
CA ILE A 44 -3.84 -3.55 -7.37
C ILE A 44 -3.63 -2.10 -7.82
N SER A 45 -3.70 -1.13 -6.91
CA SER A 45 -3.50 0.28 -7.27
C SER A 45 -2.09 0.55 -7.83
N ILE A 46 -1.03 -0.07 -7.29
CA ILE A 46 0.31 0.01 -7.88
C ILE A 46 0.36 -0.61 -9.27
N LEU A 47 -0.24 -1.78 -9.48
CA LEU A 47 -0.20 -2.44 -10.79
C LEU A 47 -0.88 -1.58 -11.87
N VAL A 48 -2.05 -1.00 -11.55
CA VAL A 48 -2.76 -0.10 -12.46
C VAL A 48 -1.98 1.19 -12.68
N PHE A 49 -1.36 1.76 -11.64
CA PHE A 49 -0.52 2.94 -11.76
C PHE A 49 0.68 2.71 -12.68
N LEU A 50 1.40 1.60 -12.51
CA LEU A 50 2.52 1.21 -13.37
C LEU A 50 2.07 0.96 -14.82
N LEU A 51 0.92 0.32 -15.02
CA LEU A 51 0.34 0.14 -16.35
C LEU A 51 0.08 1.49 -17.03
N CYS A 52 -0.52 2.45 -16.31
CA CYS A 52 -0.73 3.81 -16.82
C CYS A 52 0.59 4.51 -17.15
N LEU A 53 1.63 4.38 -16.32
CA LEU A 53 2.96 4.92 -16.60
C LEU A 53 3.57 4.32 -17.87
N ILE A 54 3.43 3.01 -18.09
CA ILE A 54 3.89 2.34 -19.33
C ILE A 54 3.14 2.90 -20.54
N ILE A 55 1.82 3.00 -20.48
CA ILE A 55 1.00 3.56 -21.57
C ILE A 55 1.42 5.00 -21.87
N LEU A 56 1.62 5.82 -20.84
CA LEU A 56 2.06 7.20 -20.98
C LEU A 56 3.46 7.28 -21.60
N ALA A 57 4.41 6.46 -21.16
CA ALA A 57 5.76 6.41 -21.69
C ALA A 57 5.77 5.98 -23.17
N VAL A 58 5.02 4.93 -23.54
CA VAL A 58 4.85 4.50 -24.94
C VAL A 58 4.22 5.60 -25.76
N LYS A 59 3.15 6.23 -25.28
CA LYS A 59 2.50 7.34 -25.99
C LYS A 59 3.45 8.52 -26.18
N LEU A 60 4.28 8.83 -25.18
CA LEU A 60 5.27 9.90 -25.25
C LEU A 60 6.42 9.56 -26.22
N ILE A 61 6.90 8.33 -26.26
CA ILE A 61 8.01 7.93 -27.15
C ILE A 61 7.52 7.76 -28.61
N VAL A 62 6.31 7.22 -28.82
CA VAL A 62 5.76 6.91 -30.15
C VAL A 62 5.04 8.10 -30.79
N ARG A 63 4.48 9.03 -30.02
CA ARG A 63 3.90 10.29 -30.54
C ARG A 63 4.82 11.52 -30.36
N ARG A 64 6.09 11.30 -30.03
CA ARG A 64 7.14 12.27 -30.39
C ARG A 64 7.48 12.09 -31.86
#